data_AF-A0A0J8RVS7-F1
#
_entry.id   AF-A0A0J8RVS7-F1
#
_cell.length_a   1.000
_cell.length_b   1.000
_cell.length_c   1.000
_cell.angle_alpha   90.00
_cell.angle_beta   90.00
_cell.angle_gamma   90.00
#
_symmetry.space_group_name_H-M   'P 1'
#
loop_
_entity.id
_entity.type
_entity.pdbx_description
1 polymer ?
#
loop_
_entity_poly.entity_id
_entity_poly.type
_entity_poly.pdbx_seq_one_letter_code
_entity_poly.pdbx_strand_id
1 'polypeptide(L)'
;MSVSINAALRVPGYQGEGYFFKGQRYLRMWWKPGTPEERKVFGPAKITDEWKIIRDAGFTSVDAMLPSTNDPQKVYAFSGNRYVRFSFVPGTPQESKIFGPAKIVDEWKSLRDAGFEKVDAVIPIPSTKKEEYEEEAYFFSGTQYIRVRYTPGTPKEEVVFGPTKITNEWKILRDAGFDTMDAFIPNSNSNTDVEVYGFRGTKYVRFRFTPGTPKEEVIFGPAGISENWATLREL
;
A
#
# COMPACT_ATOMS: atom_id res chain seq x y z
N MET A 1 -11.21 21.82 -1.32
CA MET A 1 -11.37 20.61 -0.49
C MET A 1 -10.00 19.95 -0.34
N SER A 2 -9.59 19.65 0.88
CA SER A 2 -8.35 18.92 1.18
C SER A 2 -8.58 17.42 1.02
N VAL A 3 -7.81 16.77 0.15
CA VAL A 3 -7.87 15.32 -0.08
C VAL A 3 -6.64 14.66 0.54
N SER A 4 -6.86 13.53 1.20
CA SER A 4 -5.85 12.62 1.72
C SER A 4 -6.20 11.19 1.29
N ILE A 5 -5.24 10.28 1.33
CA ILE A 5 -5.41 8.87 0.92
C ILE A 5 -5.00 7.99 2.09
N ASN A 6 -5.89 7.08 2.50
CA ASN A 6 -5.62 6.13 3.59
C ASN A 6 -5.04 4.81 3.10
N ALA A 7 -5.30 4.40 1.86
CA ALA A 7 -4.68 3.22 1.27
C ALA A 7 -4.75 3.32 -0.24
N ALA A 8 -3.87 2.59 -0.92
CA ALA A 8 -3.91 2.46 -2.36
C ALA A 8 -3.48 1.05 -2.79
N LEU A 9 -4.02 0.58 -3.91
CA LEU A 9 -3.75 -0.74 -4.47
C LEU A 9 -3.70 -0.64 -5.99
N ARG A 10 -2.63 -1.11 -6.61
CA ARG A 10 -2.58 -1.26 -8.07
C ARG A 10 -3.58 -2.31 -8.52
N VAL A 11 -4.27 -2.04 -9.63
CA VAL A 11 -5.22 -2.99 -10.20
C VAL A 11 -4.45 -4.08 -10.97
N PRO A 12 -4.52 -5.36 -10.58
CA PRO A 12 -3.85 -6.46 -11.28
C PRO A 12 -4.25 -6.53 -12.76
N GLY A 13 -3.28 -6.53 -13.66
CA GLY A 13 -3.52 -6.64 -15.10
C GLY A 13 -3.91 -5.35 -15.82
N TYR A 14 -4.07 -4.21 -15.11
CA TYR A 14 -4.43 -2.93 -15.71
C TYR A 14 -3.31 -1.90 -15.48
N GLN A 15 -2.56 -1.61 -16.53
CA GLN A 15 -1.48 -0.62 -16.47
C GLN A 15 -2.04 0.78 -16.22
N GLY A 16 -1.44 1.48 -15.25
CA GLY A 16 -1.85 2.83 -14.87
C GLY A 16 -3.15 2.88 -14.09
N GLU A 17 -3.67 1.77 -13.58
CA GLU A 17 -4.88 1.78 -12.75
C GLU A 17 -4.62 1.45 -11.27
N GLY A 18 -5.44 2.06 -10.42
CA GLY A 18 -5.33 1.94 -8.98
C GLY A 18 -6.68 2.16 -8.28
N TYR A 19 -6.88 1.43 -7.20
CA TYR A 19 -7.88 1.71 -6.19
C TYR A 19 -7.28 2.66 -5.15
N PHE A 20 -8.03 3.69 -4.78
CA PHE A 20 -7.64 4.68 -3.78
C PHE A 20 -8.73 4.78 -2.72
N PHE A 21 -8.36 4.63 -1.45
CA PHE A 21 -9.27 4.56 -0.32
C PHE A 21 -9.11 5.79 0.58
N LYS A 22 -10.23 6.34 1.06
CA LYS A 22 -10.28 7.45 2.01
C LYS A 22 -11.53 7.32 2.89
N GLY A 23 -11.32 7.21 4.19
CA GLY A 23 -12.40 6.95 5.14
C GLY A 23 -13.22 5.73 4.72
N GLN A 24 -14.52 5.91 4.55
CA GLN A 24 -15.44 4.83 4.16
C GLN A 24 -15.67 4.70 2.65
N ARG A 25 -14.90 5.44 1.84
CA ARG A 25 -15.08 5.49 0.39
C ARG A 25 -13.81 5.08 -0.34
N TYR A 26 -13.99 4.64 -1.57
CA TYR A 26 -12.90 4.42 -2.49
C TYR A 26 -13.31 4.80 -3.91
N LEU A 27 -12.33 5.02 -4.77
CA LEU A 27 -12.53 5.08 -6.21
C LEU A 27 -11.50 4.22 -6.92
N ARG A 28 -11.79 3.85 -8.17
CA ARG A 28 -10.83 3.28 -9.12
C ARG A 28 -10.56 4.33 -10.18
N MET A 29 -9.31 4.55 -10.52
CA MET A 29 -8.94 5.47 -11.58
C MET A 29 -7.80 4.94 -12.41
N TRP A 30 -7.69 5.49 -13.62
CA TRP A 30 -6.55 5.33 -14.51
C TRP A 30 -5.76 6.65 -14.54
N TRP A 31 -4.43 6.55 -14.61
CA TRP A 31 -3.55 7.68 -14.87
C TRP A 31 -2.34 7.23 -15.69
N LYS A 32 -1.75 8.18 -16.41
CA LYS A 32 -0.48 8.00 -17.10
C LYS A 32 0.64 8.65 -16.29
N PRO A 33 1.61 7.88 -15.79
CA PRO A 33 2.67 8.42 -14.96
C PRO A 33 3.49 9.51 -15.66
N GLY A 34 3.62 10.67 -15.03
CA GLY A 34 4.43 11.78 -15.56
C GLY A 34 3.70 12.70 -16.54
N THR A 35 2.41 12.48 -16.78
CA THR A 35 1.57 13.39 -17.56
C THR A 35 0.32 13.77 -16.72
N PRO A 36 -0.41 14.84 -17.10
CA PRO A 36 -1.67 15.18 -16.44
C PRO A 36 -2.85 14.30 -16.90
N GLU A 37 -2.61 13.26 -17.71
CA GLU A 37 -3.68 12.39 -18.20
C GLU A 37 -4.16 11.46 -17.09
N GLU A 38 -5.40 11.65 -16.68
CA GLU A 38 -6.10 10.82 -15.70
C GLU A 38 -7.58 10.71 -16.04
N ARG A 39 -8.22 9.64 -15.56
CA ARG A 39 -9.68 9.51 -15.59
C ARG A 39 -10.20 8.63 -14.48
N LYS A 40 -11.39 8.96 -13.99
CA LYS A 40 -12.17 8.08 -13.13
C LYS A 40 -12.62 6.84 -13.90
N VAL A 41 -12.42 5.67 -13.30
CA VAL A 41 -12.91 4.38 -13.82
C VAL A 41 -14.16 3.96 -13.06
N PHE A 42 -14.19 4.13 -11.74
CA PHE A 42 -15.32 3.80 -10.89
C PHE A 42 -15.33 4.63 -9.60
N GLY A 43 -16.51 4.85 -9.03
CA GLY A 43 -16.70 5.54 -7.74
C GLY A 43 -16.85 7.07 -7.85
N PRO A 44 -16.69 7.80 -6.73
CA PRO A 44 -16.45 7.29 -5.39
C PRO A 44 -17.64 6.46 -4.88
N ALA A 45 -17.37 5.28 -4.32
CA ALA A 45 -18.37 4.38 -3.77
C ALA A 45 -18.05 4.04 -2.32
N LYS A 46 -19.06 3.62 -1.55
CA LYS A 46 -18.85 3.16 -0.19
C LYS A 46 -18.17 1.80 -0.21
N ILE A 47 -17.12 1.63 0.58
CA ILE A 47 -16.30 0.41 0.58
C ILE A 47 -17.17 -0.81 0.89
N THR A 48 -18.06 -0.73 1.88
CA THR A 48 -18.88 -1.87 2.33
C THR A 48 -19.95 -2.33 1.33
N ASP A 49 -20.27 -1.48 0.36
CA ASP A 49 -21.29 -1.79 -0.65
C ASP A 49 -20.65 -2.59 -1.80
N GLU A 50 -19.36 -2.33 -2.08
CA GLU A 50 -18.63 -2.90 -3.22
C GLU A 50 -17.65 -4.02 -2.85
N TRP A 51 -17.07 -3.98 -1.64
CA TRP A 51 -16.11 -4.97 -1.14
C TRP A 51 -16.77 -5.78 -0.02
N LYS A 52 -17.47 -6.85 -0.40
CA LYS A 52 -18.22 -7.67 0.56
C LYS A 52 -17.30 -8.34 1.57
N ILE A 53 -16.08 -8.74 1.22
CA ILE A 53 -15.11 -9.31 2.17
C ILE A 53 -14.67 -8.29 3.21
N ILE A 54 -14.47 -7.03 2.80
CA ILE A 54 -14.11 -5.95 3.73
C ILE A 54 -15.28 -5.68 4.69
N ARG A 55 -16.52 -5.65 4.17
CA ARG A 55 -17.73 -5.54 4.99
C ARG A 55 -17.88 -6.72 5.96
N ASP A 56 -17.74 -7.94 5.47
CA ASP A 56 -17.94 -9.17 6.25
C ASP A 56 -16.83 -9.36 7.30
N ALA A 57 -15.65 -8.75 7.09
CA ALA A 57 -14.60 -8.61 8.11
C ALA A 57 -14.94 -7.57 9.21
N GLY A 58 -16.02 -6.81 9.03
CA GLY A 58 -16.44 -5.73 9.92
C GLY A 58 -15.59 -4.47 9.78
N PHE A 59 -14.93 -4.28 8.63
CA PHE A 59 -14.12 -3.09 8.35
C PHE A 59 -14.99 -2.05 7.64
N THR A 60 -14.82 -0.78 8.03
CA THR A 60 -15.49 0.36 7.38
C THR A 60 -14.51 1.23 6.58
N SER A 61 -13.21 1.08 6.84
CA SER A 61 -12.09 1.73 6.16
C SER A 61 -10.95 0.74 5.95
N VAL A 62 -10.00 1.12 5.09
CA VAL A 62 -8.76 0.37 4.86
C VAL A 62 -7.58 1.31 5.05
N ASP A 63 -6.62 0.88 5.85
CA ASP A 63 -5.41 1.64 6.21
C ASP A 63 -4.20 1.19 5.38
N ALA A 64 -4.18 -0.05 4.89
CA ALA A 64 -3.17 -0.50 3.92
C ALA A 64 -3.67 -1.69 3.11
N MET A 65 -3.16 -1.82 1.89
CA MET A 65 -3.34 -2.98 1.02
C MET A 65 -1.98 -3.54 0.61
N LEU A 66 -1.73 -4.81 0.89
CA LEU A 66 -0.54 -5.52 0.44
C LEU A 66 -0.95 -6.60 -0.58
N PRO A 67 -0.76 -6.37 -1.89
CA PRO A 67 -0.93 -7.41 -2.88
C PRO A 67 0.23 -8.41 -2.82
N SER A 68 -0.07 -9.68 -3.04
CA SER A 68 0.95 -10.68 -3.32
C SER A 68 1.67 -10.32 -4.62
N THR A 69 3.00 -10.32 -4.61
CA THR A 69 3.77 -9.99 -5.81
C THR A 69 3.75 -11.11 -6.84
N ASN A 70 3.52 -12.35 -6.40
CA ASN A 70 3.42 -13.53 -7.26
C ASN A 70 2.00 -13.78 -7.78
N ASP A 71 0.98 -13.37 -7.02
CA ASP A 71 -0.42 -13.44 -7.39
C ASP A 71 -1.17 -12.17 -6.95
N PRO A 72 -1.07 -11.06 -7.72
CA PRO A 72 -1.59 -9.76 -7.30
C PRO A 72 -3.10 -9.69 -7.07
N GLN A 73 -3.84 -10.72 -7.46
CA GLN A 73 -5.26 -10.87 -7.14
C GLN A 73 -5.48 -11.33 -5.70
N LYS A 74 -4.46 -11.82 -5.00
CA LYS A 74 -4.48 -12.12 -3.56
C LYS A 74 -3.92 -10.94 -2.78
N VAL A 75 -4.72 -10.41 -1.85
CA VAL A 75 -4.41 -9.17 -1.13
C VAL A 75 -4.66 -9.34 0.36
N TYR A 76 -3.80 -8.71 1.17
CA TYR A 76 -4.05 -8.44 2.58
C TYR A 76 -4.59 -7.02 2.71
N ALA A 77 -5.77 -6.86 3.30
CA ALA A 77 -6.33 -5.55 3.67
C ALA A 77 -6.21 -5.36 5.18
N PHE A 78 -5.55 -4.28 5.60
CA PHE A 78 -5.36 -3.91 7.01
C PHE A 78 -6.35 -2.81 7.41
N SER A 79 -6.91 -2.93 8.62
CA SER A 79 -7.84 -1.95 9.21
C SER A 79 -7.71 -1.98 10.73
N GLY A 80 -7.20 -0.89 11.32
CA GLY A 80 -6.83 -0.83 12.73
C GLY A 80 -5.83 -1.93 13.08
N ASN A 81 -6.14 -2.72 14.11
CA ASN A 81 -5.28 -3.82 14.56
C ASN A 81 -5.58 -5.17 13.92
N ARG A 82 -6.39 -5.21 12.86
CA ARG A 82 -6.82 -6.44 12.18
C ARG A 82 -6.52 -6.40 10.69
N TYR A 83 -6.50 -7.59 10.08
CA TYR A 83 -6.41 -7.72 8.64
C TYR A 83 -7.27 -8.88 8.12
N VAL A 84 -7.61 -8.84 6.84
CA VAL A 84 -8.21 -9.96 6.10
C VAL A 84 -7.35 -10.26 4.88
N ARG A 85 -7.21 -11.54 4.52
CA ARG A 85 -6.58 -11.97 3.26
C ARG A 85 -7.65 -12.56 2.35
N PHE A 86 -7.65 -12.16 1.09
CA PHE A 86 -8.65 -12.61 0.12
C PHE A 86 -8.11 -12.57 -1.31
N SER A 87 -8.81 -13.25 -2.22
CA SER A 87 -8.64 -13.06 -3.66
C SER A 87 -9.78 -12.24 -4.23
N PHE A 88 -9.54 -11.52 -5.32
CA PHE A 88 -10.56 -10.78 -6.06
C PHE A 88 -10.26 -10.74 -7.56
N VAL A 89 -11.31 -10.53 -8.37
CA VAL A 89 -11.19 -10.28 -9.80
C VAL A 89 -11.46 -8.80 -10.06
N PRO A 90 -10.50 -8.05 -10.63
CA PRO A 90 -10.70 -6.62 -10.87
C PRO A 90 -11.88 -6.31 -11.78
N GLY A 91 -12.71 -5.34 -11.36
CA GLY A 91 -13.85 -4.88 -12.15
C GLY A 91 -15.08 -5.79 -12.08
N THR A 92 -15.07 -6.78 -11.20
CA THR A 92 -16.22 -7.66 -10.99
C THR A 92 -16.48 -7.83 -9.48
N PRO A 93 -17.67 -8.32 -9.08
CA PRO A 93 -17.96 -8.60 -7.68
C PRO A 93 -17.38 -9.94 -7.19
N GLN A 94 -16.55 -10.62 -7.98
CA GLN A 94 -15.99 -11.91 -7.59
C GLN A 94 -14.82 -11.72 -6.62
N GLU A 95 -15.00 -12.23 -5.41
CA GLU A 95 -14.00 -12.24 -4.35
C GLU A 95 -14.15 -13.51 -3.51
N SER A 96 -13.04 -13.98 -2.93
CA SER A 96 -13.04 -15.16 -2.05
C SER A 96 -12.15 -14.93 -0.83
N LYS A 97 -12.70 -15.16 0.36
CA LYS A 97 -11.96 -15.04 1.60
C LYS A 97 -10.94 -16.19 1.71
N ILE A 98 -9.69 -15.84 1.95
CA ILE A 98 -8.59 -16.79 2.17
C ILE A 98 -8.35 -16.96 3.67
N PHE A 99 -8.28 -15.86 4.43
CA PHE A 99 -8.00 -15.87 5.86
C PHE A 99 -8.49 -14.61 6.57
N GLY A 100 -8.70 -14.67 7.89
CA GLY A 100 -9.10 -13.53 8.72
C GLY A 100 -10.61 -13.26 8.76
N PRO A 101 -11.10 -12.17 9.37
CA PRO A 101 -10.30 -11.15 10.02
C PRO A 101 -9.53 -11.72 11.22
N ALA A 102 -8.27 -11.38 11.34
CA ALA A 102 -7.41 -11.78 12.45
C ALA A 102 -6.65 -10.56 12.98
N LYS A 103 -6.19 -10.62 14.24
CA LYS A 103 -5.32 -9.57 14.77
C LYS A 103 -3.95 -9.64 14.12
N ILE A 104 -3.40 -8.49 13.77
CA ILE A 104 -2.07 -8.38 13.15
C ILE A 104 -1.02 -9.03 14.05
N VAL A 105 -1.04 -8.64 15.33
CA VAL A 105 -0.05 -9.11 16.31
C VAL A 105 -0.19 -10.56 16.69
N ASP A 106 -1.24 -11.28 16.29
CA ASP A 106 -1.34 -12.72 16.55
C ASP A 106 -0.66 -13.51 15.41
N GLU A 107 -0.84 -13.05 14.18
CA GLU A 107 -0.49 -13.78 12.95
C GLU A 107 0.82 -13.32 12.30
N TRP A 108 1.24 -12.07 12.51
CA TRP A 108 2.49 -11.52 11.99
C TRP A 108 3.47 -11.29 13.15
N LYS A 109 4.29 -12.31 13.44
CA LYS A 109 5.39 -12.23 14.41
C LYS A 109 6.34 -11.09 14.11
N SER A 110 6.67 -10.83 12.84
CA SER A 110 7.56 -9.71 12.48
C SER A 110 6.99 -8.37 12.89
N LEU A 111 5.67 -8.17 12.70
CA LEU A 111 4.99 -6.93 13.08
C LEU A 111 4.82 -6.83 14.59
N ARG A 112 4.46 -7.93 15.27
CA ARG A 112 4.39 -8.00 16.73
C ARG A 112 5.72 -7.66 17.38
N ASP A 113 6.82 -8.27 16.93
CA ASP A 113 8.15 -8.06 17.50
C ASP A 113 8.67 -6.64 17.25
N ALA A 114 8.24 -6.00 16.16
CA ALA A 114 8.49 -4.58 15.88
C ALA A 114 7.58 -3.63 16.69
N GLY A 115 6.62 -4.14 17.45
CA GLY A 115 5.63 -3.35 18.19
C GLY A 115 4.55 -2.72 17.31
N PHE A 116 4.35 -3.21 16.09
CA PHE A 116 3.39 -2.67 15.13
C PHE A 116 2.02 -3.32 15.34
N GLU A 117 1.17 -2.67 16.15
CA GLU A 117 -0.21 -3.13 16.35
C GLU A 117 -1.10 -2.88 15.13
N LYS A 118 -0.72 -1.93 14.27
CA LYS A 118 -1.39 -1.54 13.03
C LYS A 118 -0.38 -1.30 11.90
N VAL A 119 -0.87 -1.26 10.67
CA VAL A 119 -0.07 -0.96 9.48
C VAL A 119 -0.68 0.27 8.80
N ASP A 120 0.09 1.36 8.72
CA ASP A 120 -0.34 2.63 8.13
C ASP A 120 -0.06 2.70 6.63
N ALA A 121 0.98 2.03 6.14
CA ALA A 121 1.28 1.93 4.73
C ALA A 121 2.17 0.73 4.43
N VAL A 122 2.14 0.24 3.18
CA VAL A 122 2.97 -0.88 2.73
C VAL A 122 3.53 -0.62 1.33
N ILE A 123 4.79 -0.99 1.11
CA ILE A 123 5.39 -1.07 -0.23
C ILE A 123 5.75 -2.54 -0.51
N PRO A 124 5.02 -3.25 -1.39
CA PRO A 124 5.44 -4.57 -1.84
C PRO A 124 6.70 -4.47 -2.71
N ILE A 125 7.62 -5.41 -2.55
CA ILE A 125 8.84 -5.53 -3.33
C ILE A 125 8.73 -6.82 -4.15
N PRO A 126 8.65 -6.74 -5.49
CA PRO A 126 8.67 -7.94 -6.32
C PRO A 126 9.95 -8.75 -6.04
N SER A 127 9.85 -10.02 -5.67
CA SER A 127 11.04 -10.87 -5.57
C SER A 127 11.46 -11.34 -6.97
N THR A 128 12.77 -11.39 -7.26
CA THR A 128 13.30 -12.07 -8.46
C THR A 128 13.84 -13.46 -8.15
N LYS A 129 13.81 -13.91 -6.89
CA LYS A 129 14.34 -15.20 -6.48
C LYS A 129 13.25 -16.02 -5.79
N LYS A 130 13.10 -17.27 -6.24
CA LYS A 130 12.32 -18.29 -5.53
C LYS A 130 13.26 -18.95 -4.52
N GLU A 131 13.18 -18.50 -3.29
CA GLU A 131 13.97 -19.01 -2.18
C GLU A 131 13.04 -19.48 -1.06
N GLU A 132 13.63 -19.72 0.10
CA GLU A 132 12.96 -20.04 1.33
C GLU A 132 11.75 -19.11 1.62
N TYR A 133 11.84 -17.83 1.25
CA TYR A 133 10.79 -16.82 1.32
C TYR A 133 10.35 -16.42 -0.11
N GLU A 134 9.05 -16.17 -0.30
CA GLU A 134 8.49 -15.92 -1.63
C GLU A 134 8.28 -14.43 -1.95
N GLU A 135 8.12 -13.60 -0.92
CA GLU A 135 7.77 -12.19 -1.05
C GLU A 135 8.50 -11.32 -0.02
N GLU A 136 8.55 -10.02 -0.30
CA GLU A 136 9.16 -9.04 0.59
C GLU A 136 8.38 -7.72 0.55
N ALA A 137 8.28 -7.03 1.67
CA ALA A 137 7.61 -5.73 1.75
C ALA A 137 8.21 -4.83 2.83
N TYR A 138 8.08 -3.52 2.63
CA TYR A 138 8.25 -2.53 3.68
C TYR A 138 6.91 -2.26 4.35
N PHE A 139 6.86 -2.39 5.67
CA PHE A 139 5.69 -2.08 6.49
C PHE A 139 5.96 -0.83 7.32
N PHE A 140 5.05 0.13 7.28
CA PHE A 140 5.17 1.42 7.97
C PHE A 140 4.12 1.50 9.08
N SER A 141 4.52 1.97 10.27
CA SER A 141 3.62 2.19 11.40
C SER A 141 4.13 3.37 12.25
N GLY A 142 3.30 4.41 12.35
CA GLY A 142 3.71 5.68 12.95
C GLY A 142 4.95 6.24 12.26
N THR A 143 5.99 6.54 13.06
CA THR A 143 7.26 7.11 12.57
C THR A 143 8.30 6.07 12.18
N GLN A 144 7.96 4.79 12.23
CA GLN A 144 8.89 3.68 12.03
C GLN A 144 8.47 2.80 10.86
N TYR A 145 9.44 2.02 10.37
CA TYR A 145 9.18 0.97 9.41
C TYR A 145 10.06 -0.25 9.65
N ILE A 146 9.64 -1.40 9.12
CA ILE A 146 10.43 -2.61 8.99
C ILE A 146 10.39 -3.11 7.55
N ARG A 147 11.40 -3.89 7.16
CA ARG A 147 11.41 -4.67 5.92
C ARG A 147 11.30 -6.15 6.28
N VAL A 148 10.33 -6.84 5.70
CA VAL A 148 10.00 -8.23 6.04
C VAL A 148 10.01 -9.08 4.80
N ARG A 149 10.68 -10.23 4.85
CA ARG A 149 10.49 -11.35 3.92
C ARG A 149 9.47 -12.31 4.50
N TYR A 150 8.56 -12.83 3.67
CA TYR A 150 7.51 -13.72 4.13
C TYR A 150 7.04 -14.68 3.04
N THR A 151 6.37 -15.76 3.45
CA THR A 151 5.67 -16.67 2.54
C THR A 151 4.16 -16.54 2.75
N PRO A 152 3.40 -16.05 1.75
CA PRO A 152 1.99 -15.71 1.93
C PRO A 152 1.09 -16.85 2.43
N GLY A 153 0.53 -16.68 3.64
CA GLY A 153 -0.41 -17.66 4.24
C GLY A 153 0.27 -18.74 5.06
N THR A 154 1.53 -18.54 5.42
CA THR A 154 2.28 -19.40 6.32
C THR A 154 2.85 -18.53 7.45
N PRO A 155 3.23 -19.11 8.60
CA PRO A 155 3.88 -18.38 9.68
C PRO A 155 5.35 -18.03 9.38
N LYS A 156 5.80 -18.24 8.14
CA LYS A 156 7.19 -18.08 7.75
C LYS A 156 7.48 -16.65 7.35
N GLU A 157 8.25 -15.98 8.19
CA GLU A 157 8.62 -14.57 8.02
C GLU A 157 9.97 -14.25 8.67
N GLU A 158 10.61 -13.19 8.21
CA GLU A 158 11.89 -12.68 8.72
C GLU A 158 11.90 -11.15 8.62
N VAL A 159 12.22 -10.47 9.73
CA VAL A 159 12.58 -9.06 9.71
C VAL A 159 13.99 -8.92 9.13
N VAL A 160 14.09 -8.43 7.90
CA VAL A 160 15.36 -8.21 7.21
C VAL A 160 16.01 -6.91 7.68
N PHE A 161 15.22 -5.92 8.07
CA PHE A 161 15.70 -4.62 8.50
C PHE A 161 14.69 -3.88 9.39
N GLY A 162 15.19 -3.09 10.33
CA GLY A 162 14.39 -2.33 11.29
C GLY A 162 14.03 -3.13 12.56
N PRO A 163 13.14 -2.58 13.42
CA PRO A 163 12.46 -1.31 13.26
C PRO A 163 13.41 -0.11 13.35
N THR A 164 13.18 0.90 12.52
CA THR A 164 13.92 2.18 12.58
C THR A 164 13.04 3.33 12.11
N LYS A 165 13.44 4.56 12.41
CA LYS A 165 12.69 5.76 12.03
C LYS A 165 12.72 5.93 10.50
N ILE A 166 11.57 6.27 9.93
CA ILE A 166 11.44 6.58 8.51
C ILE A 166 12.45 7.67 8.11
N THR A 167 12.54 8.73 8.91
CA THR A 167 13.40 9.88 8.63
C THR A 167 14.89 9.59 8.80
N ASN A 168 15.31 8.46 9.38
CA ASN A 168 16.72 8.09 9.41
C ASN A 168 17.17 7.54 8.06
N GLU A 169 16.35 6.68 7.46
CA GLU A 169 16.73 5.86 6.29
C GLU A 169 16.19 6.39 4.97
N TRP A 170 14.99 6.98 4.98
CA TRP A 170 14.35 7.53 3.79
C TRP A 170 14.60 9.02 3.70
N LYS A 171 15.75 9.40 3.13
CA LYS A 171 16.12 10.81 3.02
C LYS A 171 15.12 11.58 2.14
N ILE A 172 14.56 10.98 1.10
CA ILE A 172 13.47 11.60 0.30
C ILE A 172 12.24 11.93 1.15
N LEU A 173 11.80 10.99 2.01
CA LEU A 173 10.63 11.20 2.85
C LEU A 173 10.91 12.26 3.92
N ARG A 174 12.10 12.22 4.53
CA ARG A 174 12.56 13.26 5.47
C ARG A 174 12.58 14.65 4.82
N ASP A 175 13.18 14.77 3.64
CA ASP A 175 13.31 16.05 2.92
C ASP A 175 11.93 16.56 2.44
N ALA A 176 10.98 15.66 2.18
CA ALA A 176 9.58 15.99 1.93
C ALA A 176 8.80 16.42 3.19
N GLY A 177 9.40 16.30 4.37
CA GLY A 177 8.76 16.56 5.66
C GLY A 177 7.77 15.47 6.09
N PHE A 178 7.91 14.25 5.55
CA PHE A 178 7.06 13.11 5.86
C PHE A 178 7.75 12.22 6.88
N ASP A 179 7.32 12.33 8.14
CA ASP A 179 7.77 11.51 9.25
C ASP A 179 6.91 10.27 9.50
N THR A 180 5.71 10.24 8.91
CA THR A 180 4.80 9.09 8.79
C THR A 180 4.27 9.00 7.37
N MET A 181 3.63 7.89 7.01
CA MET A 181 3.06 7.66 5.67
C MET A 181 1.62 7.18 5.79
N ASP A 182 0.74 7.68 4.91
CA ASP A 182 -0.67 7.28 4.90
C ASP A 182 -0.96 6.25 3.79
N ALA A 183 -0.22 6.27 2.68
CA ALA A 183 -0.36 5.26 1.62
C ALA A 183 0.84 5.26 0.68
N PHE A 184 1.01 4.15 -0.03
CA PHE A 184 1.87 4.05 -1.20
C PHE A 184 1.12 3.41 -2.36
N ILE A 185 1.43 3.82 -3.59
CA ILE A 185 1.04 3.08 -4.79
C ILE A 185 2.28 2.86 -5.68
N PRO A 186 2.73 1.61 -5.85
CA PRO A 186 3.82 1.28 -6.75
C PRO A 186 3.46 1.64 -8.19
N ASN A 187 4.42 2.17 -8.93
CA ASN A 187 4.28 2.51 -10.33
C ASN A 187 5.10 1.60 -11.28
N SER A 188 6.03 0.84 -10.72
CA SER A 188 6.83 -0.15 -11.45
C SER A 188 6.69 -1.53 -10.83
N ASN A 189 6.85 -2.58 -11.65
CA ASN A 189 7.04 -3.96 -11.19
C ASN A 189 8.53 -4.33 -11.08
N SER A 190 9.41 -3.35 -10.91
CA SER A 190 10.85 -3.54 -10.75
C SER A 190 11.19 -3.86 -9.30
N ASN A 191 12.23 -4.66 -9.09
CA ASN A 191 12.78 -4.94 -7.75
C ASN A 191 14.16 -4.32 -7.51
N THR A 192 14.70 -3.64 -8.51
CA THR A 192 15.99 -2.94 -8.44
C THR A 192 15.83 -1.44 -8.67
N ASP A 193 14.65 -0.99 -9.11
CA ASP A 193 14.32 0.40 -9.38
C ASP A 193 12.82 0.63 -9.15
N VAL A 194 12.41 0.61 -7.88
CA VAL A 194 11.02 0.70 -7.46
C VAL A 194 10.57 2.16 -7.55
N GLU A 195 9.72 2.46 -8.52
CA GLU A 195 9.03 3.74 -8.59
C GLU A 195 7.72 3.70 -7.81
N VAL A 196 7.47 4.71 -6.99
CA VAL A 196 6.31 4.77 -6.10
C VAL A 196 5.80 6.20 -5.93
N TYR A 197 4.49 6.34 -5.74
CA TYR A 197 3.90 7.56 -5.17
C TYR A 197 3.61 7.30 -3.69
N GLY A 198 4.20 8.12 -2.80
CA GLY A 198 3.95 8.11 -1.37
C GLY A 198 3.07 9.28 -0.96
N PHE A 199 2.01 9.00 -0.20
CA PHE A 199 1.01 9.97 0.23
C PHE A 199 1.13 10.24 1.73
N ARG A 200 1.04 11.52 2.09
CA ARG A 200 1.00 11.96 3.48
C ARG A 200 0.19 13.25 3.62
N GLY A 201 -0.87 13.19 4.41
CA GLY A 201 -1.84 14.26 4.58
C GLY A 201 -2.41 14.67 3.23
N THR A 202 -2.27 15.95 2.89
CA THR A 202 -2.74 16.51 1.62
C THR A 202 -1.68 16.54 0.53
N LYS A 203 -0.52 15.94 0.77
CA LYS A 203 0.62 15.96 -0.13
C LYS A 203 1.03 14.56 -0.57
N TYR A 204 1.79 14.49 -1.64
CA TYR A 204 2.45 13.29 -2.10
C TYR A 204 3.83 13.59 -2.68
N VAL A 205 4.67 12.57 -2.75
CA VAL A 205 5.95 12.57 -3.45
C VAL A 205 6.00 11.37 -4.38
N ARG A 206 6.55 11.54 -5.58
CA ARG A 206 6.86 10.46 -6.53
C ARG A 206 8.36 10.29 -6.56
N PHE A 207 8.84 9.08 -6.34
CA PHE A 207 10.26 8.81 -6.24
C PHE A 207 10.58 7.39 -6.69
N ARG A 208 11.86 7.16 -6.97
CA ARG A 208 12.45 5.84 -7.19
C ARG A 208 13.40 5.49 -6.06
N PHE A 209 13.53 4.21 -5.78
CA PHE A 209 14.55 3.70 -4.87
C PHE A 209 14.95 2.27 -5.23
N THR A 210 16.14 1.87 -4.81
CA THR A 210 16.60 0.48 -4.92
C THR A 210 16.50 -0.19 -3.53
N PRO A 211 15.66 -1.24 -3.37
CA PRO A 211 15.46 -1.89 -2.09
C PRO A 211 16.76 -2.32 -1.40
N GLY A 212 16.90 -2.00 -0.11
CA GLY A 212 18.06 -2.38 0.70
C GLY A 212 19.33 -1.58 0.43
N THR A 213 19.22 -0.46 -0.28
CA THR A 213 20.35 0.43 -0.57
C THR A 213 19.95 1.88 -0.28
N PRO A 214 20.92 2.79 -0.08
CA PRO A 214 20.63 4.21 0.09
C PRO A 214 20.30 4.93 -1.23
N LYS A 215 20.19 4.20 -2.36
CA LYS A 215 19.93 4.80 -3.68
C LYS A 215 18.46 5.18 -3.79
N GLU A 216 18.21 6.46 -3.90
CA GLU A 216 16.88 7.05 -4.04
C GLU A 216 16.92 8.30 -4.96
N GLU A 217 15.85 8.56 -5.70
CA GLU A 217 15.70 9.70 -6.61
C GLU A 217 14.30 10.31 -6.51
N VAL A 218 14.21 11.62 -6.27
CA VAL A 218 12.93 12.34 -6.35
C VAL A 218 12.59 12.57 -7.82
N ILE A 219 11.43 12.08 -8.24
CA ILE A 219 10.90 12.36 -9.59
C ILE A 219 10.02 13.61 -9.55
N PHE A 220 9.17 13.74 -8.54
CA PHE A 220 8.26 14.87 -8.40
C PHE A 220 7.78 15.06 -6.96
N GLY A 221 7.58 16.31 -6.57
CA GLY A 221 7.05 16.69 -5.26
C GLY A 221 8.13 17.02 -4.22
N PRO A 222 7.73 17.24 -2.95
CA PRO A 222 6.37 17.09 -2.42
C PRO A 222 5.40 18.09 -3.05
N ALA A 223 4.25 17.61 -3.50
CA ALA A 223 3.21 18.42 -4.14
C ALA A 223 1.85 18.10 -3.53
N GLY A 224 0.91 19.05 -3.62
CA GLY A 224 -0.43 18.84 -3.11
C GLY A 224 -1.25 17.89 -4.00
N ILE A 225 -2.05 17.04 -3.37
CA ILE A 225 -2.86 16.02 -4.05
C ILE A 225 -3.95 16.71 -4.88
N SER A 226 -4.68 17.66 -4.28
CA SER A 226 -5.80 18.34 -4.94
C SER A 226 -5.37 19.15 -6.17
N GLU A 227 -4.13 19.59 -6.24
CA GLU A 227 -3.56 20.37 -7.33
C GLU A 227 -3.14 19.49 -8.51
N ASN A 228 -2.75 18.24 -8.26
CA ASN A 228 -2.13 17.36 -9.27
C ASN A 228 -2.97 16.12 -9.63
N TRP A 229 -4.00 15.83 -8.85
CA TRP A 229 -4.88 14.67 -9.06
C TRP A 229 -6.34 15.13 -9.03
N ALA A 230 -6.84 15.55 -10.17
CA ALA A 230 -8.19 16.05 -10.34
C ALA A 230 -9.25 15.02 -9.95
N THR A 231 -9.03 13.75 -10.29
CA THR A 231 -9.97 12.67 -9.97
C THR A 231 -10.01 12.38 -8.47
N LEU A 232 -8.86 12.47 -7.78
CA LEU A 232 -8.80 12.21 -6.34
C LEU A 232 -9.56 13.26 -5.52
N ARG A 233 -9.83 14.45 -6.08
CA ARG A 233 -10.68 15.48 -5.43
C ARG A 233 -12.10 15.01 -5.13
N GLU A 234 -12.55 13.94 -5.77
CA GLU A 234 -13.88 13.35 -5.56
C GLU A 234 -13.94 12.46 -4.30
N LEU A 235 -12.80 12.10 -3.69
CA LEU A 235 -12.72 11.38 -2.41
C LEU A 235 -12.77 12.33 -1.20
#